data_AF-A0A966QH29-F1
#
_entry.id   AF-A0A966QH29-F1
#
_cell.length_a   1.000
_cell.length_b   1.000
_cell.length_c   1.000
_cell.angle_alpha   90.00
_cell.angle_beta   90.00
_cell.angle_gamma   90.00
#
_symmetry.space_group_name_H-M   'P 1'
#
loop_
_entity.id
_entity.type
_entity.pdbx_description
1 polymer ?
#
loop_
_entity_poly.entity_id
_entity_poly.type
_entity_poly.pdbx_seq_one_letter_code
_entity_poly.pdbx_strand_id
1 'polypeptide(L)' 'MAPKLSEFKLPKLRNPLLRQEMPWLISEVVLLIILFNANAPELWFWLVVLIVILAYRVERWHSSKPS' A
#
# COMPACT_ATOMS: atom_id res chain seq x y z
N MET A 1 -17.92 22.59 -29.51
CA MET A 1 -17.90 23.01 -28.09
C MET A 1 -17.47 21.81 -27.27
N ALA A 2 -16.17 21.66 -26.98
CA ALA A 2 -15.62 20.47 -26.33
C ALA A 2 -15.33 20.77 -24.84
N PRO A 3 -15.74 19.92 -23.89
CA PRO A 3 -15.47 20.15 -22.48
C PRO A 3 -13.97 19.96 -22.18
N LYS A 4 -13.35 20.97 -21.57
CA LYS A 4 -11.97 20.91 -21.04
C LYS A 4 -11.95 19.94 -19.85
N LEU A 5 -11.44 18.73 -20.07
CA LEU A 5 -11.27 17.68 -19.06
C LEU A 5 -10.04 17.89 -18.13
N SER A 6 -9.48 19.10 -18.06
CA SER A 6 -8.15 19.34 -17.47
C SER A 6 -8.14 19.73 -15.99
N GLU A 7 -9.27 19.69 -15.29
CA GLU A 7 -9.42 20.26 -13.93
C GLU A 7 -9.58 19.19 -12.83
N PHE A 8 -9.15 17.94 -13.04
CA PHE A 8 -8.99 16.99 -11.93
C PHE A 8 -7.74 17.37 -11.10
N LYS A 9 -7.84 18.46 -10.34
CA LYS A 9 -6.92 18.73 -9.23
C LYS A 9 -7.15 17.69 -8.16
N LEU A 10 -6.40 16.59 -8.22
CA LEU A 10 -6.32 15.63 -7.12
C LEU A 10 -5.99 16.41 -5.83
N PRO A 11 -6.75 16.23 -4.74
CA PRO A 11 -6.48 16.91 -3.49
C PRO A 11 -5.05 16.58 -3.08
N LYS A 12 -4.20 17.59 -3.04
CA LYS A 12 -2.81 17.46 -2.63
C LYS A 12 -2.82 17.00 -1.18
N LEU A 13 -2.57 15.71 -0.95
CA LEU A 13 -2.43 15.15 0.39
C LEU A 13 -1.39 15.98 1.14
N ARG A 14 -1.87 16.84 2.04
CA ARG A 14 -1.05 17.85 2.74
C ARG A 14 -0.04 17.21 3.68
N ASN A 15 -0.25 15.96 4.06
CA ASN A 15 0.65 15.23 4.94
C ASN A 15 1.63 14.38 4.12
N PRO A 16 2.93 14.74 4.06
CA PRO A 16 3.92 13.99 3.30
C PRO A 16 4.10 12.56 3.83
N LEU A 17 3.88 12.33 5.14
CA LEU A 17 3.95 11.00 5.73
C LEU A 17 2.83 10.09 5.20
N LEU A 18 1.60 10.58 5.13
CA LEU A 18 0.49 9.81 4.54
C LEU A 18 0.72 9.48 3.06
N ARG A 19 1.34 10.40 2.31
CA ARG A 19 1.67 10.15 0.90
C ARG A 19 2.76 9.09 0.73
N GLN A 20 3.69 9.02 1.67
CA GLN A 20 4.73 7.99 1.70
C GLN A 20 4.18 6.62 2.08
N GLU A 21 3.21 6.57 3.01
CA GLU A 21 2.59 5.32 3.48
C GLU A 21 1.45 4.81 2.57
N MET A 22 0.86 5.67 1.73
CA MET A 22 -0.24 5.28 0.83
C MET A 22 0.09 4.07 -0.07
N PRO A 23 1.25 4.00 -0.76
CA PRO A 23 1.60 2.83 -1.58
C PRO A 23 1.65 1.54 -0.76
N TRP A 24 2.19 1.59 0.45
CA TRP A 24 2.24 0.45 1.38
C TRP A 24 0.85 -0.01 1.76
N LEU A 25 -0.01 0.93 2.13
CA LEU A 25 -1.40 0.64 2.51
C LEU A 25 -2.19 0.03 1.33
N ILE A 26 -1.99 0.54 0.12
CA ILE A 26 -2.62 -0.01 -1.09
C ILE A 26 -2.15 -1.45 -1.32
N SER A 27 -0.84 -1.71 -1.22
CA SER A 27 -0.29 -3.06 -1.35
C SER A 27 -0.85 -4.03 -0.30
N GLU A 28 -0.94 -3.61 0.97
CA GLU A 28 -1.55 -4.39 2.05
C GLU A 28 -3.00 -4.74 1.72
N VAL A 29 -3.82 -3.76 1.32
CA VAL A 29 -5.23 -3.97 0.99
C VAL A 29 -5.39 -4.90 -0.22
N VAL A 30 -4.61 -4.71 -1.29
CA VAL A 30 -4.63 -5.58 -2.47
C VAL A 30 -4.26 -7.01 -2.09
N LEU A 31 -3.24 -7.21 -1.25
CA LEU A 31 -2.86 -8.54 -0.78
C LEU A 31 -3.93 -9.19 0.08
N LEU A 32 -4.61 -8.43 0.94
CA LEU A 32 -5.75 -8.95 1.71
C LEU A 32 -6.88 -9.42 0.79
N ILE A 33 -7.20 -8.66 -0.26
CA ILE A 33 -8.19 -9.06 -1.27
C ILE A 33 -7.76 -10.36 -1.96
N ILE A 34 -6.49 -10.49 -2.33
CA ILE A 34 -5.95 -11.72 -2.92
C ILE A 34 -6.10 -12.89 -1.95
N LEU A 35 -5.76 -12.71 -0.67
CA LEU A 35 -5.91 -13.75 0.35
C LEU A 35 -7.36 -14.22 0.52
N PHE A 36 -8.33 -13.31 0.46
CA PHE A 36 -9.75 -13.68 0.52
C PHE A 36 -10.23 -14.48 -0.69
N ASN A 37 -9.53 -14.42 -1.82
CA ASN A 37 -9.91 -15.07 -3.07
C ASN A 37 -9.01 -16.27 -3.46
N ALA A 38 -7.85 -16.43 -2.83
CA ALA A 38 -6.84 -17.41 -3.22
C ALA A 38 -7.23 -18.86 -2.85
N ASN A 39 -6.80 -19.81 -3.68
CA ASN A 39 -6.90 -21.24 -3.39
C ASN A 39 -5.90 -21.66 -2.30
N ALA A 40 -6.09 -22.83 -1.68
CA ALA A 40 -5.25 -23.32 -0.57
C ALA A 40 -3.72 -23.18 -0.78
N PRO A 41 -3.09 -23.62 -1.89
CA PRO A 41 -1.64 -23.47 -2.07
C PRO A 41 -1.20 -22.01 -2.29
N GLU A 42 -2.00 -21.24 -3.03
CA GLU A 42 -1.72 -19.83 -3.31
C GLU A 42 -1.88 -18.96 -2.06
N LEU A 43 -2.84 -19.29 -1.20
CA LEU A 43 -3.09 -18.61 0.06
C LEU A 43 -1.82 -18.58 0.92
N TRP A 44 -1.15 -19.73 1.08
CA TRP A 44 0.10 -19.82 1.85
C TRP A 44 1.20 -18.96 1.23
N PHE A 45 1.34 -18.99 -0.09
CA PHE A 45 2.31 -18.16 -0.79
C PHE A 45 2.05 -16.67 -0.53
N TRP A 46 0.82 -16.21 -0.75
CA TRP A 46 0.44 -14.81 -0.55
C TRP A 46 0.52 -14.38 0.91
N LEU A 47 0.27 -15.30 1.85
CA LEU A 47 0.37 -15.03 3.29
C LEU A 47 1.83 -14.79 3.69
N VAL A 48 2.76 -15.60 3.17
CA VAL A 48 4.20 -15.36 3.35
C VAL A 48 4.62 -14.01 2.75
N VAL A 49 4.16 -13.69 1.54
CA VAL A 49 4.44 -12.39 0.90
C VAL A 49 3.92 -11.23 1.75
N LEU A 50 2.70 -11.33 2.28
CA LEU A 50 2.15 -10.32 3.19
C LEU A 50 3.00 -10.17 4.45
N ILE A 51 3.45 -11.27 5.06
CA ILE A 51 4.32 -11.23 6.24
C ILE A 51 5.66 -10.55 5.92
N VAL A 52 6.30 -10.87 4.79
CA VAL A 52 7.57 -10.26 4.39
C VAL A 52 7.42 -8.75 4.18
N ILE A 53 6.34 -8.32 3.53
CA ILE A 53 6.04 -6.89 3.31
C ILE A 53 5.81 -6.17 4.63
N LEU A 54 5.04 -6.77 5.55
CA LEU A 54 4.80 -6.20 6.88
C LEU A 54 6.09 -6.12 7.71
N ALA A 55 6.91 -7.17 7.68
CA ALA A 55 8.20 -7.18 8.37
C ALA A 55 9.13 -6.07 7.85
N TYR A 56 9.29 -5.97 6.53
CA TYR A 56 10.05 -4.88 5.93
C TYR A 56 9.53 -3.50 6.32
N ARG A 57 8.19 -3.33 6.35
CA ARG A 57 7.58 -2.07 6.74
C ARG A 57 7.91 -1.70 8.19
N VAL A 58 7.89 -2.68 9.10
CA VAL A 58 8.28 -2.50 10.50
C VAL A 58 9.77 -2.13 10.62
N GLU A 59 10.65 -2.82 9.90
CA GLU A 59 12.09 -2.50 9.88
C GLU A 59 12.37 -1.09 9.35
N ARG A 60 11.71 -0.72 8.25
CA ARG A 60 11.78 0.63 7.68
C ARG A 60 11.31 1.69 8.68
N TRP A 61 10.17 1.44 9.33
CA TRP A 61 9.65 2.35 10.36
C TRP A 61 10.62 2.51 11.52
N HIS A 62 11.21 1.39 11.99
CA HIS A 62 12.21 1.42 13.05
C HIS A 62 13.46 2.21 12.66
N SER A 63 13.95 2.03 11.43
CA SER A 63 15.11 2.74 10.87
C SER A 63 14.86 4.23 10.63
N SER A 64 13.59 4.64 10.52
CA SER A 64 13.21 6.04 10.28
C SER A 64 13.10 6.87 11.58
N LYS A 65 13.28 6.24 12.76
CA LYS A 65 13.29 6.96 14.03
C LYS A 65 14.61 7.73 14.17
N PRO A 66 14.60 9.02 14.56
CA PRO A 66 15.83 9.72 14.91
C PRO A 66 16.48 9.04 16.14
N SER A 67 17.80 8.84 16.09
CA SER A 67 18.60 8.17 17.13
C SER A 67 18.81 9.04 18.37
#